data_AF-A0A3R6TQJ0-F1
#
_entry.id   AF-A0A3R6TQJ0-F1
#
_cell.length_a   1.000
_cell.length_b   1.000
_cell.length_c   1.000
_cell.angle_alpha   90.00
_cell.angle_beta   90.00
_cell.angle_gamma   90.00
#
_symmetry.space_group_name_H-M   'P 1'
#
loop_
_entity.id
_entity.type
_entity.pdbx_description
1 polymer ?
#
loop_
_entity_poly.entity_id
_entity_poly.type
_entity_poly.pdbx_seq_one_letter_code
_entity_poly.pdbx_strand_id
1 'polypeptide(L)'
;MREKQENERRGKGLKQYIADRRLAAVSLVLGILMGLMILLGIRYSRNELIYRTAGQFLGQLAGWVVCMTVMVWAICVGLDALGRGWPEIRDFQFGKFLPVNSYQKRTQARREKDCEDQGSSRDVESQGRESKQRAAKNLDLGTWLKWMFLSWCVYLPVFLAVYPGIYSYDASAQLLQFYGKLPLTTHHPLIHTLYLGLCMKIAGRLFHTYQAGMALYALSQSFFMSAVFSLCLCRMKARRAPRWLCVASWMFWILNPYLTVFSFVTTKDVLFGAFFLLSFDTACCLVEDPEHFWRGMCQKKEDLDKERELDKEKNLNETGSQKKVGKTGDWLLFFVSVLFMCLFRNQGIYVFLFFVLAACLFLRKKVYCKNRFIMASLLVAALWYVLSGPIPTAFGVGKGDAREMLCVPMQQLARMYHEVPEKLTPEEKEYIETLIDPQALSEYVRVNADPVKNGFHTEVMQADIGRFVRTWAEIGKRHPGIYLDSFLMGNWGYWYMGDSQYWISYILYDGAYLEGNLNILHITRNSHFQALSDWLREATLTPAFQSVPVLSVLLNQAFPFWLMLFAAGFAVWKHRAYEIIPLMLLLGCWGTLLLGPVVSLRYALPLIYCVPRMLEMIVGLTGKR
;
A
#
# COMPACT_ATOMS: atom_id res chain seq x y z
N MET A 1 -51.57 -9.00 -18.10
CA MET A 1 -50.44 -8.16 -18.58
C MET A 1 -50.25 -6.87 -17.78
N ARG A 2 -51.30 -6.08 -17.49
CA ARG A 2 -51.21 -4.87 -16.64
C ARG A 2 -50.67 -5.13 -15.22
N GLU A 3 -51.16 -6.16 -14.52
CA GLU A 3 -50.62 -6.54 -13.19
C GLU A 3 -49.14 -6.94 -13.22
N LYS A 4 -48.68 -7.56 -14.31
CA LYS A 4 -47.27 -7.95 -14.47
C LYS A 4 -46.37 -6.71 -14.65
N GLN A 5 -46.81 -5.74 -15.44
CA GLN A 5 -46.14 -4.44 -15.57
C GLN A 5 -46.18 -3.62 -14.28
N GLU A 6 -47.28 -3.69 -13.52
CA GLU A 6 -47.42 -2.97 -12.25
C GLU A 6 -46.55 -3.59 -11.15
N ASN A 7 -46.48 -4.92 -11.08
CA ASN A 7 -45.57 -5.64 -10.18
C ASN A 7 -44.10 -5.41 -10.55
N GLU A 8 -43.75 -5.31 -11.84
CA GLU A 8 -42.41 -4.93 -12.27
C GLU A 8 -42.07 -3.47 -11.93
N ARG A 9 -43.01 -2.53 -12.05
CA ARG A 9 -42.84 -1.14 -11.63
C ARG A 9 -42.69 -1.01 -10.12
N ARG A 10 -43.54 -1.69 -9.33
CA ARG A 10 -43.42 -1.76 -7.86
C ARG A 10 -42.10 -2.39 -7.44
N GLY A 11 -41.67 -3.46 -8.10
CA GLY A 11 -40.38 -4.12 -7.85
C GLY A 11 -39.17 -3.23 -8.18
N LYS A 12 -39.23 -2.44 -9.26
CA LYS A 12 -38.20 -1.42 -9.59
C LYS A 12 -38.19 -0.28 -8.58
N GLY A 13 -39.36 0.23 -8.18
CA GLY A 13 -39.50 1.29 -7.16
C GLY A 13 -38.95 0.85 -5.80
N LEU A 14 -39.24 -0.37 -5.35
CA LEU A 14 -38.74 -0.90 -4.09
C LEU A 14 -37.21 -1.09 -4.11
N LYS A 15 -36.64 -1.57 -5.22
CA LYS A 15 -35.18 -1.69 -5.37
C LYS A 15 -34.48 -0.34 -5.34
N GLN A 16 -35.05 0.66 -6.01
CA GLN A 16 -34.52 2.03 -5.99
C GLN A 16 -34.59 2.62 -4.58
N TYR A 17 -35.74 2.50 -3.91
CA TYR A 17 -35.93 2.97 -2.54
C TYR A 17 -34.93 2.38 -1.54
N ILE A 18 -34.67 1.07 -1.63
CA ILE A 18 -33.69 0.38 -0.79
C ILE A 18 -32.26 0.89 -1.09
N ALA A 19 -31.92 1.10 -2.36
CA ALA A 19 -30.62 1.63 -2.76
C ALA A 19 -30.39 3.05 -2.21
N ASP A 20 -31.42 3.90 -2.24
CA ASP A 20 -31.38 5.27 -1.74
C ASP A 20 -31.23 5.31 -0.21
N ARG A 21 -31.94 4.45 0.53
CA ARG A 21 -31.76 4.30 1.98
C ARG A 21 -30.35 3.86 2.36
N ARG A 22 -29.75 2.93 1.61
CA ARG A 22 -28.37 2.49 1.87
C ARG A 22 -27.37 3.58 1.58
N LEU A 23 -27.55 4.33 0.49
CA LEU A 23 -26.70 5.46 0.20
C LEU A 23 -26.73 6.48 1.35
N ALA A 24 -27.92 6.84 1.82
CA ALA A 24 -28.08 7.75 2.94
C ALA A 24 -27.37 7.23 4.21
N ALA A 25 -27.53 5.94 4.53
CA ALA A 25 -26.87 5.33 5.70
C ALA A 25 -25.34 5.33 5.56
N VAL A 26 -24.79 4.93 4.41
CA VAL A 26 -23.35 4.92 4.14
C VAL A 26 -22.78 6.34 4.21
N SER A 27 -23.43 7.30 3.56
CA SER A 27 -23.03 8.70 3.57
C SER A 27 -23.02 9.28 4.99
N LEU A 28 -24.02 8.95 5.81
CA LEU A 28 -24.09 9.41 7.19
C LEU A 28 -22.97 8.81 8.05
N VAL A 29 -22.74 7.50 7.96
CA VAL A 29 -21.67 6.83 8.73
C VAL A 29 -20.31 7.39 8.36
N LEU A 30 -20.02 7.52 7.06
CA LEU A 30 -18.77 8.13 6.59
C LEU A 30 -18.69 9.61 7.00
N GLY A 31 -19.79 10.35 6.93
CA GLY A 31 -19.86 11.75 7.36
C GLY A 31 -19.53 11.95 8.83
N ILE A 32 -20.02 11.08 9.71
CA ILE A 32 -19.70 11.09 11.14
C ILE A 32 -18.20 10.83 11.37
N LEU A 33 -17.66 9.77 10.75
CA LEU A 33 -16.25 9.41 10.88
C LEU A 33 -15.34 10.53 10.36
N MET A 34 -15.55 10.96 9.11
CA MET A 34 -14.76 12.00 8.46
C MET A 34 -14.86 13.34 9.20
N GLY A 35 -16.06 13.70 9.68
CA GLY A 35 -16.27 14.94 10.43
C GLY A 35 -15.55 14.95 11.78
N LEU A 36 -15.58 13.82 12.51
CA LEU A 36 -14.82 13.66 13.75
C LEU A 36 -13.32 13.80 13.52
N MET A 37 -12.82 13.17 12.45
CA MET A 37 -11.40 13.18 12.11
C MET A 37 -10.92 14.57 11.67
N ILE A 38 -11.71 15.32 10.89
CA ILE A 38 -11.37 16.71 10.57
C ILE A 38 -11.31 17.55 11.84
N LEU A 39 -12.32 17.44 12.72
CA LEU A 39 -12.39 18.25 13.93
C LEU A 39 -11.23 17.97 14.89
N LEU A 40 -10.91 16.69 15.11
CA LEU A 40 -9.77 16.29 15.95
C LEU A 40 -8.44 16.71 15.31
N GLY A 41 -8.28 16.53 13.99
CA GLY A 41 -7.06 16.91 13.29
C GLY A 41 -6.81 18.42 13.30
N ILE A 42 -7.84 19.27 13.17
CA ILE A 42 -7.71 20.73 13.32
C ILE A 42 -7.20 21.10 14.72
N ARG A 43 -7.62 20.38 15.76
CA ARG A 43 -7.16 20.64 17.12
C ARG A 43 -5.70 20.27 17.29
N TYR A 44 -5.32 19.07 16.84
CA TYR A 44 -3.93 18.63 16.91
C TYR A 44 -2.99 19.48 16.06
N SER A 45 -3.44 19.99 14.90
CA SER A 45 -2.64 20.92 14.09
C SER A 45 -2.35 22.23 14.77
N ARG A 46 -3.23 22.67 15.68
CA ARG A 46 -3.06 23.86 16.52
C ARG A 46 -2.43 23.54 17.87
N ASN A 47 -2.01 22.29 18.09
CA ASN A 47 -1.47 21.80 19.36
C ASN A 47 -2.44 22.02 20.56
N GLU A 48 -3.74 22.06 20.30
CA GLU A 48 -4.80 22.20 21.31
C GLU A 48 -5.18 20.82 21.89
N LEU A 49 -5.27 20.71 23.21
CA LEU A 49 -5.79 19.52 23.91
C LEU A 49 -7.32 19.39 23.73
N ILE A 50 -7.86 18.19 23.87
CA ILE A 50 -9.31 17.91 23.69
C ILE A 50 -10.27 18.71 24.64
N TYR A 51 -9.78 19.38 25.68
CA TYR A 51 -10.55 19.94 26.80
C TYR A 51 -11.38 21.23 26.56
N ARG A 52 -12.23 21.29 25.53
CA ARG A 52 -13.28 22.34 25.43
C ARG A 52 -14.64 21.85 25.91
N THR A 53 -15.50 22.79 26.29
CA THR A 53 -16.90 22.53 26.68
C THR A 53 -17.63 21.72 25.61
N ALA A 54 -18.35 20.67 26.05
CA ALA A 54 -18.96 19.68 25.16
C ALA A 54 -19.90 20.29 24.10
N GLY A 55 -20.60 21.39 24.43
CA GLY A 55 -21.54 22.05 23.52
C GLY A 55 -20.88 22.63 22.26
N GLN A 56 -19.72 23.29 22.39
CA GLN A 56 -19.01 23.85 21.23
C GLN A 56 -18.45 22.74 20.31
N PHE A 57 -17.92 21.68 20.92
CA PHE A 57 -17.43 20.52 20.18
C PHE A 57 -18.55 19.85 19.38
N LEU A 58 -19.70 19.60 20.01
CA LEU A 58 -20.85 18.98 19.34
C LEU A 58 -21.41 19.86 18.22
N GLY A 59 -21.46 21.19 18.40
CA GLY A 59 -21.89 22.12 17.36
C GLY A 59 -20.98 22.10 16.12
N GLN A 60 -19.65 22.16 16.33
CA GLN A 60 -18.68 22.07 15.23
C GLN A 60 -18.71 20.70 14.55
N LEU A 61 -18.83 19.62 15.35
CA LEU A 61 -18.92 18.26 14.83
C LEU A 61 -20.15 18.12 13.94
N ALA A 62 -21.32 18.58 14.38
CA ALA A 62 -22.56 18.52 13.60
C ALA A 62 -22.41 19.20 12.23
N GLY A 63 -21.78 20.38 12.18
CA GLY A 63 -21.48 21.08 10.93
C GLY A 63 -20.62 20.23 9.98
N TRP A 64 -19.53 19.66 10.49
CA TRP A 64 -18.65 18.79 9.68
C TRP A 64 -19.34 17.50 9.24
N VAL A 65 -20.15 16.87 10.10
CA VAL A 65 -20.91 15.67 9.75
C VAL A 65 -21.85 15.95 8.58
N VAL A 66 -22.58 17.08 8.60
CA VAL A 66 -23.47 17.46 7.50
C VAL A 66 -22.67 17.68 6.21
N CYS A 67 -21.60 18.49 6.25
CA CYS A 67 -20.76 18.75 5.08
C CYS A 67 -20.20 17.46 4.46
N MET A 68 -19.63 16.58 5.28
CA MET A 68 -19.03 15.33 4.82
C MET A 68 -20.09 14.33 4.31
N THR A 69 -21.25 14.26 4.96
CA THR A 69 -22.36 13.40 4.51
C THR A 69 -22.83 13.82 3.12
N VAL A 70 -23.05 15.12 2.90
CA VAL A 70 -23.48 15.68 1.60
C VAL A 70 -22.41 15.45 0.54
N MET A 71 -21.14 15.67 0.87
CA MET A 71 -20.02 15.43 -0.04
C MET A 71 -19.95 13.97 -0.48
N VAL A 72 -19.97 13.02 0.47
CA VAL A 72 -19.93 11.58 0.16
C VAL A 72 -21.13 11.19 -0.69
N TRP A 73 -22.33 11.66 -0.35
CA TRP A 73 -23.54 11.43 -1.14
C TRP A 73 -23.39 11.94 -2.57
N ALA A 74 -22.96 13.19 -2.76
CA ALA A 74 -22.79 13.81 -4.07
C ALA A 74 -21.75 13.07 -4.94
N ILE A 75 -20.60 12.70 -4.36
CA ILE A 75 -19.57 11.91 -5.05
C ILE A 75 -20.12 10.54 -5.46
N CYS A 76 -20.84 9.87 -4.56
CA CYS A 76 -21.43 8.56 -4.85
C CYS A 76 -22.42 8.62 -6.01
N VAL A 77 -23.34 9.59 -6.00
CA VAL A 77 -24.32 9.81 -7.06
C VAL A 77 -23.62 10.17 -8.38
N GLY A 78 -22.65 11.08 -8.35
CA GLY A 78 -21.88 11.48 -9.52
C GLY A 78 -21.13 10.33 -10.17
N LEU A 79 -20.45 9.50 -9.37
CA LEU A 79 -19.74 8.31 -9.84
C LEU A 79 -20.69 7.25 -10.43
N ASP A 80 -21.87 7.05 -9.83
CA ASP A 80 -22.86 6.13 -10.39
C ASP A 80 -23.42 6.63 -11.73
N ALA A 81 -23.70 7.94 -11.83
CA ALA A 81 -24.17 8.56 -13.07
C ALA A 81 -23.12 8.44 -14.19
N LEU A 82 -21.86 8.77 -13.89
CA LEU A 82 -20.74 8.62 -14.82
C LEU A 82 -20.53 7.16 -15.24
N GLY A 83 -20.63 6.22 -14.29
CA GLY A 83 -20.52 4.79 -14.56
C GLY A 83 -21.60 4.25 -15.50
N ARG A 84 -22.83 4.78 -15.41
CA ARG A 84 -23.92 4.43 -16.33
C ARG A 84 -23.67 4.96 -17.76
N GLY A 85 -23.05 6.13 -17.90
CA GLY A 85 -22.66 6.73 -19.19
C GLY A 85 -21.32 6.22 -19.75
N TRP A 86 -20.56 5.44 -18.97
CA TRP A 86 -19.25 4.91 -19.37
C TRP A 86 -19.25 4.11 -20.68
N PRO A 87 -20.25 3.26 -20.97
CA PRO A 87 -20.34 2.55 -22.24
C PRO A 87 -20.42 3.50 -23.44
N GLU A 88 -21.10 4.64 -23.30
CA GLU A 88 -21.31 5.63 -24.37
C GLU A 88 -20.04 6.48 -24.61
N ILE A 89 -19.34 6.87 -23.54
CA ILE A 89 -18.05 7.59 -23.62
C ILE A 89 -16.94 6.70 -24.21
N ARG A 90 -17.00 5.38 -23.98
CA ARG A 90 -16.01 4.43 -24.51
C ARG A 90 -15.99 4.37 -26.04
N ASP A 91 -17.13 4.67 -26.67
CA ASP A 91 -17.27 4.70 -28.12
C ASP A 91 -17.00 6.10 -28.71
N PHE A 92 -17.02 7.15 -27.87
CA PHE A 92 -16.73 8.53 -28.27
C PHE A 92 -15.23 8.85 -28.16
N GLN A 93 -14.51 8.60 -29.27
CA GLN A 93 -13.21 9.18 -29.64
C GLN A 93 -12.01 8.98 -28.69
N PHE A 94 -11.01 8.19 -29.14
CA PHE A 94 -9.57 8.53 -29.12
C PHE A 94 -8.82 7.37 -29.81
N GLY A 95 -9.02 7.27 -31.13
CA GLY A 95 -8.37 6.29 -32.01
C GLY A 95 -7.11 6.81 -32.72
N LYS A 96 -6.59 7.98 -32.35
CA LYS A 96 -5.54 8.68 -33.14
C LYS A 96 -4.16 8.85 -32.49
N PHE A 97 -3.89 8.32 -31.29
CA PHE A 97 -2.58 8.54 -30.64
C PHE A 97 -1.88 7.30 -30.07
N LEU A 98 -2.20 6.10 -30.58
CA LEU A 98 -1.40 4.89 -30.37
C LEU A 98 -1.42 4.07 -31.68
N PRO A 99 -0.29 3.50 -32.12
CA PRO A 99 -0.28 2.67 -33.32
C PRO A 99 -1.06 1.39 -33.02
N VAL A 100 -2.34 1.39 -33.40
CA VAL A 100 -3.07 0.15 -33.64
C VAL A 100 -2.37 -0.49 -34.83
N ASN A 101 -1.68 -1.60 -34.60
CA ASN A 101 -1.00 -2.37 -35.62
C ASN A 101 -1.86 -2.45 -36.90
N SER A 102 -1.30 -1.93 -37.99
CA SER A 102 -1.83 -1.91 -39.36
C SER A 102 -2.07 -3.31 -39.96
N TYR A 103 -1.89 -4.37 -39.18
CA TYR A 103 -2.17 -5.76 -39.53
C TYR A 103 -3.67 -6.08 -39.63
N GLN A 104 -4.55 -5.39 -38.89
CA GLN A 104 -5.99 -5.64 -38.94
C GLN A 104 -6.67 -5.08 -40.19
N LYS A 105 -6.20 -3.94 -40.72
CA LYS A 105 -6.73 -3.40 -42.00
C LYS A 105 -6.26 -4.19 -43.22
N ARG A 106 -5.06 -4.78 -43.17
CA ARG A 106 -4.52 -5.59 -44.28
C ARG A 106 -5.12 -7.00 -44.36
N THR A 107 -5.61 -7.54 -43.25
CA THR A 107 -6.25 -8.87 -43.19
C THR A 107 -7.71 -8.85 -43.64
N GLN A 108 -8.41 -7.72 -43.49
CA GLN A 108 -9.76 -7.56 -43.99
C GLN A 108 -9.78 -7.35 -45.52
N ALA A 109 -8.80 -6.61 -46.05
CA ALA A 109 -8.61 -6.44 -47.51
C ALA A 109 -8.06 -7.70 -48.23
N ARG A 110 -7.45 -8.66 -47.50
CA ARG A 110 -7.08 -9.99 -48.05
C ARG A 110 -8.23 -11.00 -47.98
N ARG A 111 -9.09 -10.91 -46.96
CA ARG A 111 -10.27 -11.78 -46.83
C ARG A 111 -11.32 -11.59 -47.93
N GLU A 112 -11.38 -10.42 -48.56
CA GLU A 112 -12.25 -10.19 -49.73
C GLU A 112 -11.63 -10.71 -51.04
N LYS A 113 -10.33 -11.05 -51.04
CA LYS A 113 -9.63 -11.58 -52.22
C LYS A 113 -9.38 -13.09 -52.19
N ASP A 114 -9.46 -13.70 -51.00
CA ASP A 114 -9.20 -15.14 -50.81
C ASP A 114 -10.50 -15.99 -50.80
N CYS A 115 -11.64 -15.43 -51.21
CA CYS A 115 -12.91 -16.17 -51.35
C CYS A 115 -13.06 -16.95 -52.67
N GLU A 116 -12.05 -16.95 -53.55
CA GLU A 116 -12.14 -17.62 -54.86
C GLU A 116 -11.30 -18.89 -55.04
N ASP A 117 -10.46 -19.30 -54.09
CA ASP A 117 -9.69 -20.55 -54.25
C ASP A 117 -9.89 -21.49 -53.04
N GLN A 118 -10.78 -22.47 -53.22
CA GLN A 118 -10.87 -23.64 -52.36
C GLN A 118 -9.90 -24.72 -52.83
N GLY A 119 -8.97 -25.11 -51.96
CA GLY A 119 -8.18 -26.31 -52.19
C GLY A 119 -7.13 -26.59 -51.11
N SER A 120 -7.41 -27.60 -50.27
CA SER A 120 -6.40 -28.40 -49.57
C SER A 120 -5.42 -27.69 -48.61
N SER A 121 -5.75 -27.64 -47.32
CA SER A 121 -4.72 -27.74 -46.25
C SER A 121 -5.35 -27.96 -44.87
N ARG A 122 -5.57 -29.22 -44.47
CA ARG A 122 -6.01 -29.56 -43.10
C ARG A 122 -4.85 -29.67 -42.09
N ASP A 123 -3.59 -29.68 -42.56
CA ASP A 123 -2.42 -29.88 -41.69
C ASP A 123 -1.65 -28.59 -41.35
N VAL A 124 -1.84 -27.48 -42.08
CA VAL A 124 -1.21 -26.18 -41.76
C VAL A 124 -2.05 -25.36 -40.76
N GLU A 125 -3.36 -25.61 -40.69
CA GLU A 125 -4.25 -24.94 -39.73
C GLU A 125 -4.05 -25.40 -38.28
N SER A 126 -3.56 -26.62 -38.05
CA SER A 126 -3.32 -27.16 -36.69
C SER A 126 -2.09 -26.51 -36.04
N GLN A 127 -0.97 -26.37 -36.77
CA GLN A 127 0.24 -25.66 -36.30
C GLN A 127 0.03 -24.13 -36.24
N GLY A 128 -0.77 -23.57 -37.14
CA GLY A 128 -1.20 -22.16 -37.10
C GLY A 128 -2.12 -21.82 -35.93
N ARG A 129 -2.96 -22.78 -35.47
CA ARG A 129 -3.80 -22.63 -34.29
C ARG A 129 -3.04 -22.77 -32.98
N GLU A 130 -2.08 -23.69 -32.89
CA GLU A 130 -1.24 -23.83 -31.69
C GLU A 130 -0.32 -22.63 -31.46
N SER A 131 0.24 -22.04 -32.53
CA SER A 131 1.03 -20.81 -32.45
C SER A 131 0.17 -19.58 -32.09
N LYS A 132 -1.06 -19.47 -32.62
CA LYS A 132 -2.03 -18.42 -32.25
C LYS A 132 -2.61 -18.59 -30.84
N GLN A 133 -2.80 -19.82 -30.35
CA GLN A 133 -3.22 -20.10 -28.97
C GLN A 133 -2.08 -19.92 -27.95
N ARG A 134 -0.81 -20.16 -28.31
CA ARG A 134 0.35 -19.76 -27.51
C ARG A 134 0.50 -18.23 -27.45
N ALA A 135 0.18 -17.52 -28.53
CA ALA A 135 0.22 -16.05 -28.57
C ALA A 135 -0.90 -15.37 -27.74
N ALA A 136 -2.07 -16.01 -27.57
CA ALA A 136 -3.21 -15.44 -26.83
C ALA A 136 -3.20 -15.72 -25.31
N LYS A 137 -2.34 -16.62 -24.82
CA LYS A 137 -2.28 -17.04 -23.39
C LYS A 137 -1.42 -16.16 -22.49
N ASN A 138 -0.64 -15.24 -23.07
CA ASN A 138 0.16 -14.28 -22.32
C ASN A 138 -0.61 -12.96 -22.21
N LEU A 139 -0.87 -12.45 -21.00
CA LEU A 139 -0.82 -10.99 -20.81
C LEU A 139 0.52 -10.60 -21.42
N ASP A 140 0.47 -9.92 -22.56
CA ASP A 140 1.56 -9.81 -23.52
C ASP A 140 2.85 -9.47 -22.77
N LEU A 141 3.72 -10.48 -22.57
CA LEU A 141 4.97 -10.33 -21.82
C LEU A 141 5.77 -9.18 -22.44
N GLY A 142 5.66 -9.01 -23.77
CA GLY A 142 6.18 -7.87 -24.49
C GLY A 142 5.54 -6.55 -24.09
N THR A 143 4.22 -6.48 -23.89
CA THR A 143 3.55 -5.28 -23.35
C THR A 143 4.04 -4.95 -21.93
N TRP A 144 4.14 -5.94 -21.03
CA TRP A 144 4.65 -5.71 -19.67
C TRP A 144 6.09 -5.20 -19.68
N LEU A 145 6.97 -5.85 -20.45
CA LEU A 145 8.36 -5.42 -20.61
C LEU A 145 8.48 -4.01 -21.22
N LYS A 146 7.62 -3.66 -22.18
CA LYS A 146 7.56 -2.30 -22.76
C LYS A 146 7.20 -1.24 -21.72
N TRP A 147 6.16 -1.47 -20.91
CA TRP A 147 5.77 -0.54 -19.86
C TRP A 147 6.82 -0.44 -18.76
N MET A 148 7.44 -1.57 -18.42
CA MET A 148 8.54 -1.61 -17.45
C MET A 148 9.71 -0.77 -17.93
N PHE A 149 10.16 -1.00 -19.17
CA PHE A 149 11.26 -0.24 -19.77
C PHE A 149 10.91 1.25 -19.86
N LEU A 150 9.71 1.59 -20.34
CA LEU A 150 9.27 2.99 -20.45
C LEU A 150 9.25 3.69 -19.08
N SER A 151 8.72 3.03 -18.04
CA SER A 151 8.67 3.58 -16.68
C SER A 151 10.08 3.76 -16.12
N TRP A 152 10.97 2.79 -16.36
CA TRP A 152 12.36 2.87 -15.91
C TRP A 152 13.15 3.96 -16.65
N CYS A 153 12.88 4.20 -17.93
CA CYS A 153 13.47 5.32 -18.67
C CYS A 153 13.09 6.69 -18.09
N VAL A 154 11.84 6.86 -17.60
CA VAL A 154 11.42 8.09 -16.92
C VAL A 154 12.18 8.30 -15.59
N TYR A 155 12.61 7.21 -14.96
CA TYR A 155 13.41 7.23 -13.74
C TYR A 155 14.89 7.55 -13.98
N LEU A 156 15.43 7.41 -15.20
CA LEU A 156 16.85 7.70 -15.47
C LEU A 156 17.23 9.18 -15.24
N PRO A 157 16.49 10.19 -15.72
CA PRO A 157 16.78 11.60 -15.38
C PRO A 157 16.78 11.86 -13.87
N VAL A 158 15.87 11.22 -13.14
CA VAL A 158 15.78 11.34 -11.68
C VAL A 158 17.00 10.71 -11.02
N PHE A 159 17.39 9.51 -11.45
CA PHE A 159 18.61 8.86 -11.00
C PHE A 159 19.84 9.76 -11.19
N LEU A 160 19.96 10.41 -12.36
CA LEU A 160 21.04 11.37 -12.62
C LEU A 160 20.97 12.58 -11.68
N ALA A 161 19.76 13.07 -11.36
CA ALA A 161 19.56 14.18 -10.42
C ALA A 161 19.92 13.81 -8.98
N VAL A 162 19.79 12.55 -8.58
CA VAL A 162 20.12 12.06 -7.23
C VAL A 162 21.35 11.16 -7.20
N TYR A 163 22.19 11.17 -8.24
CA TYR A 163 23.29 10.22 -8.36
C TYR A 163 24.26 10.28 -7.16
N PRO A 164 24.71 9.12 -6.63
CA PRO A 164 24.46 7.74 -7.07
C PRO A 164 23.23 7.06 -6.44
N GLY A 165 22.33 7.83 -5.84
CA GLY A 165 21.19 7.37 -5.05
C GLY A 165 21.05 8.26 -3.82
N ILE A 166 20.17 7.91 -2.89
CA ILE A 166 20.05 8.62 -1.61
C ILE A 166 20.40 7.67 -0.46
N TYR A 167 21.42 8.05 0.28
CA TYR A 167 21.96 7.29 1.40
C TYR A 167 21.18 7.61 2.67
N SER A 168 20.45 6.63 3.18
CA SER A 168 19.62 6.76 4.38
C SER A 168 20.46 6.59 5.64
N TYR A 169 20.09 7.25 6.75
CA TYR A 169 20.74 7.02 8.05
C TYR A 169 20.61 5.55 8.51
N ASP A 170 19.51 4.87 8.17
CA ASP A 170 19.31 3.44 8.45
C ASP A 170 20.31 2.55 7.69
N ALA A 171 20.79 3.01 6.52
CA ALA A 171 21.70 2.26 5.68
C ALA A 171 23.09 2.15 6.33
N SER A 172 23.51 3.19 7.07
CA SER A 172 24.78 3.22 7.80
C SER A 172 24.88 2.11 8.84
N ALA A 173 23.88 2.00 9.71
CA ALA A 173 23.85 0.93 10.71
C ALA A 173 23.85 -0.46 10.07
N GLN A 174 23.05 -0.66 9.00
CA GLN A 174 23.00 -1.93 8.27
C GLN A 174 24.33 -2.31 7.62
N LEU A 175 25.04 -1.34 7.04
CA LEU A 175 26.34 -1.60 6.44
C LEU A 175 27.42 -1.91 7.48
N LEU A 176 27.41 -1.22 8.63
CA LEU A 176 28.29 -1.58 9.75
C LEU A 176 28.04 -3.02 10.22
N GLN A 177 26.78 -3.44 10.30
CA GLN A 177 26.42 -4.83 10.62
C GLN A 177 26.91 -5.80 9.54
N PHE A 178 26.72 -5.49 8.27
CA PHE A 178 27.15 -6.34 7.15
C PHE A 178 28.68 -6.53 7.10
N TYR A 179 29.45 -5.48 7.41
CA TYR A 179 30.91 -5.55 7.47
C TYR A 179 31.47 -6.07 8.80
N GLY A 180 30.61 -6.46 9.75
CA GLY A 180 31.02 -7.01 11.06
C GLY A 180 31.60 -5.96 12.01
N LYS A 181 31.37 -4.66 11.76
CA LYS A 181 31.77 -3.56 12.66
C LYS A 181 30.76 -3.33 13.80
N LEU A 182 29.52 -3.75 13.60
CA LEU A 182 28.48 -3.81 14.64
C LEU A 182 27.91 -5.24 14.73
N PRO A 183 27.44 -5.68 15.91
CA PRO A 183 26.71 -6.93 16.03
C PRO A 183 25.50 -6.95 15.10
N LEU A 184 25.35 -8.02 14.33
CA LEU A 184 24.19 -8.22 13.47
C LEU A 184 22.97 -8.51 14.36
N THR A 185 21.93 -7.68 14.24
CA THR A 185 20.68 -7.85 15.00
C THR A 185 19.46 -7.83 14.09
N THR A 186 18.32 -8.32 14.57
CA THR A 186 17.04 -8.28 13.85
C THR A 186 16.31 -6.93 13.96
N HIS A 187 16.97 -5.88 14.46
CA HIS A 187 16.45 -4.51 14.47
C HIS A 187 16.15 -4.00 13.05
N HIS A 188 17.05 -4.31 12.11
CA HIS A 188 16.80 -4.13 10.69
C HIS A 188 16.51 -5.48 10.00
N PRO A 189 15.66 -5.49 8.96
CA PRO A 189 15.36 -6.71 8.22
C PRO A 189 16.61 -7.25 7.52
N LEU A 190 16.99 -8.48 7.85
CA LEU A 190 18.24 -9.10 7.40
C LEU A 190 18.35 -9.19 5.88
N ILE A 191 17.23 -9.45 5.19
CA ILE A 191 17.21 -9.51 3.72
C ILE A 191 17.60 -8.18 3.08
N HIS A 192 17.18 -7.06 3.68
CA HIS A 192 17.51 -5.73 3.20
C HIS A 192 18.97 -5.39 3.50
N THR A 193 19.44 -5.70 4.72
CA THR A 193 20.85 -5.55 5.10
C THR A 193 21.78 -6.33 4.16
N LEU A 194 21.42 -7.57 3.82
CA LEU A 194 22.16 -8.40 2.88
C LEU A 194 22.12 -7.83 1.46
N TYR A 195 20.95 -7.44 0.97
CA TYR A 195 20.81 -6.85 -0.37
C TYR A 195 21.67 -5.57 -0.52
N LEU A 196 21.57 -4.65 0.43
CA LEU A 196 22.36 -3.42 0.45
C LEU A 196 23.88 -3.71 0.50
N GLY A 197 24.31 -4.56 1.43
CA GLY A 197 25.72 -4.92 1.57
C GLY A 197 26.30 -5.66 0.36
N LEU A 198 25.51 -6.53 -0.29
CA LEU A 198 25.91 -7.22 -1.51
C LEU A 198 26.09 -6.25 -2.69
N CYS A 199 25.20 -5.27 -2.86
CA CYS A 199 25.39 -4.22 -3.87
C CYS A 199 26.71 -3.47 -3.65
N MET A 200 27.02 -3.07 -2.41
CA MET A 200 28.30 -2.42 -2.07
C MET A 200 29.50 -3.32 -2.36
N LYS A 201 29.43 -4.59 -1.95
CA LYS A 201 30.53 -5.55 -2.08
C LYS A 201 30.82 -5.92 -3.54
N ILE A 202 29.78 -6.14 -4.34
CA ILE A 202 29.92 -6.48 -5.77
C ILE A 202 30.53 -5.31 -6.51
N ALA A 203 29.97 -4.11 -6.36
CA ALA A 203 30.49 -2.93 -7.05
C ALA A 203 31.89 -2.51 -6.55
N GLY A 204 32.16 -2.65 -5.26
CA GLY A 204 33.49 -2.41 -4.70
C GLY A 204 34.55 -3.35 -5.26
N ARG A 205 34.18 -4.59 -5.65
CA ARG A 205 35.10 -5.52 -6.32
C ARG A 205 35.27 -5.25 -7.82
N LEU A 206 34.21 -4.82 -8.50
CA LEU A 206 34.20 -4.61 -9.95
C LEU A 206 34.73 -3.22 -10.36
N PHE A 207 34.41 -2.19 -9.59
CA PHE A 207 34.65 -0.79 -9.94
C PHE A 207 35.51 -0.06 -8.90
N HIS A 208 35.95 -0.75 -7.84
CA HIS A 208 36.79 -0.19 -6.77
C HIS A 208 36.21 1.06 -6.09
N THR A 209 34.88 1.21 -6.07
CA THR A 209 34.21 2.36 -5.44
C THR A 209 32.86 1.99 -4.82
N TYR A 210 32.58 2.52 -3.62
CA TYR A 210 31.27 2.40 -2.96
C TYR A 210 30.19 3.26 -3.63
N GLN A 211 30.59 4.29 -4.37
CA GLN A 211 29.67 5.11 -5.18
C GLN A 211 28.94 4.25 -6.22
N ALA A 212 29.68 3.36 -6.90
CA ALA A 212 29.08 2.41 -7.83
C ALA A 212 28.17 1.39 -7.13
N GLY A 213 28.44 1.06 -5.86
CA GLY A 213 27.60 0.19 -5.04
C GLY A 213 26.25 0.81 -4.72
N MET A 214 26.25 2.09 -4.34
CA MET A 214 25.02 2.87 -4.19
C MET A 214 24.23 2.96 -5.50
N ALA A 215 24.91 3.25 -6.61
CA ALA A 215 24.29 3.30 -7.93
C ALA A 215 23.65 1.95 -8.31
N LEU A 216 24.35 0.85 -8.07
CA LEU A 216 23.85 -0.50 -8.32
C LEU A 216 22.60 -0.82 -7.50
N TYR A 217 22.60 -0.46 -6.21
CA TYR A 217 21.43 -0.58 -5.35
C TYR A 217 20.25 0.24 -5.90
N ALA A 218 20.47 1.53 -6.14
CA ALA A 218 19.42 2.47 -6.53
C ALA A 218 18.80 2.13 -7.90
N LEU A 219 19.62 1.69 -8.86
CA LEU A 219 19.16 1.22 -10.17
C LEU A 219 18.40 -0.10 -10.09
N SER A 220 18.87 -1.06 -9.30
CA SER A 220 18.16 -2.35 -9.16
C SER A 220 16.84 -2.21 -8.40
N GLN A 221 16.78 -1.36 -7.37
CA GLN A 221 15.53 -1.04 -6.67
C GLN A 221 14.53 -0.35 -7.60
N SER A 222 14.95 0.72 -8.30
CA SER A 222 14.07 1.46 -9.23
C SER A 222 13.60 0.62 -10.42
N PHE A 223 14.43 -0.30 -10.91
CA PHE A 223 14.04 -1.29 -11.92
C PHE A 223 12.95 -2.23 -11.38
N PHE A 224 13.10 -2.75 -10.16
CA PHE A 224 12.09 -3.58 -9.52
C PHE A 224 10.76 -2.83 -9.30
N MET A 225 10.81 -1.58 -8.83
CA MET A 225 9.61 -0.72 -8.73
C MET A 225 8.90 -0.57 -10.07
N SER A 226 9.67 -0.31 -11.14
CA SER A 226 9.12 -0.16 -12.51
C SER A 226 8.43 -1.44 -13.00
N ALA A 227 8.98 -2.60 -12.66
CA ALA A 227 8.40 -3.90 -12.98
C ALA A 227 7.06 -4.13 -12.25
N VAL A 228 6.99 -3.79 -10.96
CA VAL A 228 5.78 -3.90 -10.13
C VAL A 228 4.67 -2.96 -10.61
N PHE A 229 4.97 -1.68 -10.84
CA PHE A 229 3.98 -0.72 -11.34
C PHE A 229 3.45 -1.12 -12.72
N SER A 230 4.33 -1.57 -13.61
CA SER A 230 3.94 -2.02 -14.95
C SER A 230 3.09 -3.29 -14.93
N LEU A 231 3.36 -4.21 -13.99
CA LEU A 231 2.54 -5.39 -13.80
C LEU A 231 1.13 -4.99 -13.34
N CYS A 232 1.03 -4.11 -12.35
CA CYS A 232 -0.25 -3.57 -11.87
C CYS A 232 -1.00 -2.88 -13.00
N LEU A 233 -0.33 -2.01 -13.78
CA LEU A 233 -0.93 -1.32 -14.93
C LEU A 233 -1.48 -2.29 -15.99
N CYS A 234 -0.73 -3.36 -16.29
CA CYS A 234 -1.16 -4.39 -17.23
C CYS A 234 -2.36 -5.18 -16.69
N ARG A 235 -2.40 -5.45 -15.38
CA ARG A 235 -3.56 -6.08 -14.71
C ARG A 235 -4.78 -5.15 -14.70
N MET A 236 -4.60 -3.86 -14.45
CA MET A 236 -5.67 -2.85 -14.58
C MET A 236 -6.27 -2.86 -15.98
N LYS A 237 -5.43 -2.86 -17.02
CA LYS A 237 -5.86 -2.97 -18.42
C LYS A 237 -6.59 -4.28 -18.69
N ALA A 238 -6.11 -5.41 -18.16
CA ALA A 238 -6.75 -6.71 -18.30
C ALA A 238 -8.14 -6.77 -17.62
N ARG A 239 -8.30 -6.06 -16.49
CA ARG A 239 -9.58 -5.83 -15.81
C ARG A 239 -10.50 -4.85 -16.55
N ARG A 240 -10.07 -4.34 -17.72
CA ARG A 240 -10.78 -3.36 -18.55
C ARG A 240 -11.00 -2.02 -17.83
N ALA A 241 -10.08 -1.65 -16.94
CA ALA A 241 -10.03 -0.29 -16.41
C ALA A 241 -9.97 0.73 -17.57
N PRO A 242 -10.61 1.89 -17.42
CA PRO A 242 -10.62 2.88 -18.48
C PRO A 242 -9.22 3.43 -18.78
N ARG A 243 -8.99 3.80 -20.04
CA ARG A 243 -7.67 4.23 -20.51
C ARG A 243 -7.12 5.42 -19.73
N TRP A 244 -7.94 6.44 -19.46
CA TRP A 244 -7.49 7.60 -18.69
C TRP A 244 -7.09 7.20 -17.27
N LEU A 245 -7.75 6.22 -16.65
CA LEU A 245 -7.38 5.77 -15.31
C LEU A 245 -6.06 5.02 -15.35
N CYS A 246 -5.83 4.17 -16.35
CA CYS A 246 -4.53 3.53 -16.55
C CYS A 246 -3.42 4.59 -16.75
N VAL A 247 -3.65 5.62 -17.56
CA VAL A 247 -2.68 6.70 -17.79
C VAL A 247 -2.44 7.51 -16.50
N ALA A 248 -3.51 7.90 -15.80
CA ALA A 248 -3.42 8.62 -14.53
C ALA A 248 -2.70 7.79 -13.45
N SER A 249 -2.95 6.48 -13.40
CA SER A 249 -2.29 5.54 -12.48
C SER A 249 -0.80 5.43 -12.77
N TRP A 250 -0.45 5.31 -14.05
CA TRP A 250 0.94 5.30 -14.49
C TRP A 250 1.63 6.62 -14.12
N MET A 251 1.05 7.76 -14.50
CA MET A 251 1.57 9.08 -14.14
C MET A 251 1.72 9.27 -12.63
N PHE A 252 0.75 8.80 -11.83
CA PHE A 252 0.84 8.87 -10.37
C PHE A 252 2.06 8.11 -9.85
N TRP A 253 2.33 6.90 -10.34
CA TRP A 253 3.50 6.13 -9.87
C TRP A 253 4.84 6.73 -10.31
N ILE A 254 4.94 7.21 -11.56
CA ILE A 254 6.23 7.64 -12.14
C ILE A 254 6.54 9.15 -12.01
N LEU A 255 5.53 10.01 -11.79
CA LEU A 255 5.70 11.47 -11.69
C LEU A 255 5.44 12.03 -10.29
N ASN A 256 4.91 11.23 -9.36
CA ASN A 256 4.77 11.68 -7.97
C ASN A 256 6.15 11.89 -7.36
N PRO A 257 6.52 13.13 -6.96
CA PRO A 257 7.87 13.47 -6.54
C PRO A 257 8.33 12.60 -5.36
N TYR A 258 7.41 12.20 -4.48
CA TYR A 258 7.72 11.33 -3.36
C TYR A 258 8.11 9.93 -3.83
N LEU A 259 7.26 9.30 -4.63
CA LEU A 259 7.49 7.92 -5.09
C LEU A 259 8.74 7.81 -5.96
N THR A 260 8.95 8.83 -6.78
CA THR A 260 10.10 8.94 -7.68
C THR A 260 11.41 9.07 -6.91
N VAL A 261 11.48 9.94 -5.91
CA VAL A 261 12.68 10.04 -5.06
C VAL A 261 12.88 8.79 -4.20
N PHE A 262 11.82 8.29 -3.56
CA PHE A 262 11.91 7.08 -2.72
C PHE A 262 12.42 5.86 -3.50
N SER A 263 12.13 5.76 -4.80
CA SER A 263 12.66 4.70 -5.65
C SER A 263 14.20 4.62 -5.67
N PHE A 264 14.90 5.69 -5.25
CA PHE A 264 16.35 5.77 -5.14
C PHE A 264 16.90 5.91 -3.72
N VAL A 265 16.03 5.92 -2.69
CA VAL A 265 16.44 5.95 -1.28
C VAL A 265 16.76 4.54 -0.81
N THR A 266 17.87 4.39 -0.09
CA THR A 266 18.31 3.13 0.54
C THR A 266 17.50 2.79 1.80
N THR A 267 16.19 2.64 1.64
CA THR A 267 15.30 2.22 2.73
C THR A 267 14.49 0.98 2.38
N LYS A 268 14.33 0.12 3.39
CA LYS A 268 13.49 -1.07 3.41
C LYS A 268 12.03 -0.81 3.06
N ASP A 269 11.54 0.41 3.32
CA ASP A 269 10.15 0.84 3.06
C ASP A 269 9.72 0.68 1.60
N VAL A 270 10.63 0.91 0.66
CA VAL A 270 10.32 0.94 -0.78
C VAL A 270 9.98 -0.46 -1.27
N LEU A 271 10.88 -1.42 -1.00
CA LEU A 271 10.67 -2.82 -1.36
C LEU A 271 9.51 -3.43 -0.59
N PHE A 272 9.36 -3.10 0.71
CA PHE A 272 8.17 -3.47 1.47
C PHE A 272 6.88 -2.99 0.80
N GLY A 273 6.83 -1.71 0.41
CA GLY A 273 5.68 -1.12 -0.28
C GLY A 273 5.40 -1.76 -1.64
N ALA A 274 6.43 -2.15 -2.39
CA ALA A 274 6.28 -2.84 -3.68
C ALA A 274 5.62 -4.22 -3.52
N PHE A 275 6.12 -5.03 -2.59
CA PHE A 275 5.53 -6.34 -2.29
C PHE A 275 4.15 -6.22 -1.64
N PHE A 276 3.92 -5.16 -0.86
CA PHE A 276 2.61 -4.83 -0.33
C PHE A 276 1.60 -4.52 -1.45
N LEU A 277 1.98 -3.70 -2.45
CA LEU A 277 1.14 -3.40 -3.62
C LEU A 277 0.80 -4.67 -4.40
N LEU A 278 1.78 -5.56 -4.65
CA LEU A 278 1.52 -6.84 -5.30
C LEU A 278 0.56 -7.71 -4.49
N SER A 279 0.74 -7.76 -3.17
CA SER A 279 -0.13 -8.51 -2.26
C SER A 279 -1.55 -7.96 -2.27
N PHE A 280 -1.72 -6.63 -2.26
CA PHE A 280 -3.01 -5.97 -2.36
C PHE A 280 -3.69 -6.22 -3.71
N ASP A 281 -2.99 -6.03 -4.83
CA ASP A 281 -3.56 -6.22 -6.16
C ASP A 281 -3.99 -7.68 -6.39
N THR A 282 -3.19 -8.65 -5.93
CA THR A 282 -3.52 -10.08 -6.02
C THR A 282 -4.57 -10.51 -5.01
N ALA A 283 -4.66 -9.90 -3.83
CA ALA A 283 -5.78 -10.09 -2.89
C ALA A 283 -7.11 -9.64 -3.51
N CYS A 284 -7.12 -8.57 -4.31
CA CYS A 284 -8.31 -8.21 -5.07
C CYS A 284 -8.69 -9.32 -6.08
N CYS A 285 -7.73 -9.97 -6.74
CA CYS A 285 -8.01 -11.10 -7.62
C CYS A 285 -8.56 -12.33 -6.87
N LEU A 286 -8.04 -12.63 -5.67
CA LEU A 286 -8.57 -13.69 -4.81
C LEU A 286 -10.07 -13.51 -4.54
N VAL A 287 -10.52 -12.27 -4.43
CA VAL A 287 -11.88 -11.90 -4.05
C VAL A 287 -12.79 -11.72 -5.28
N GLU A 288 -12.24 -11.22 -6.40
CA GLU A 288 -12.96 -11.03 -7.66
C GLU A 288 -13.29 -12.35 -8.38
N ASP A 289 -12.34 -13.31 -8.38
CA ASP A 289 -12.45 -14.61 -9.06
C ASP A 289 -11.66 -15.70 -8.30
N PRO A 290 -12.21 -16.22 -7.19
CA PRO A 290 -11.51 -17.21 -6.35
C PRO A 290 -11.13 -18.48 -7.12
N GLU A 291 -11.97 -18.97 -8.02
CA GLU A 291 -11.72 -20.22 -8.76
C GLU A 291 -10.50 -20.10 -9.68
N HIS A 292 -10.39 -18.99 -10.42
CA HIS A 292 -9.22 -18.75 -11.26
C HIS A 292 -7.97 -18.46 -10.44
N PHE A 293 -8.09 -17.78 -9.29
CA PHE A 293 -6.95 -17.52 -8.40
C PHE A 293 -6.23 -18.81 -7.97
N TRP A 294 -7.00 -19.86 -7.67
CA TRP A 294 -6.47 -21.18 -7.28
C TRP A 294 -6.16 -22.11 -8.46
N ARG A 295 -6.37 -21.66 -9.71
CA ARG A 295 -6.11 -22.47 -10.91
C ARG A 295 -4.61 -22.77 -11.02
N GLY A 296 -4.27 -24.06 -11.08
CA GLY A 296 -2.89 -24.57 -11.05
C GLY A 296 -2.49 -25.24 -9.74
N MET A 297 -3.12 -24.92 -8.61
CA MET A 297 -2.97 -25.71 -7.36
C MET A 297 -3.98 -26.87 -7.30
N CYS A 298 -5.10 -26.76 -8.03
CA CYS A 298 -6.27 -27.64 -7.90
C CYS A 298 -6.31 -28.86 -8.82
N GLN A 299 -5.54 -28.92 -9.90
CA GLN A 299 -5.80 -29.89 -10.97
C GLN A 299 -4.71 -30.96 -11.07
N LYS A 300 -5.12 -32.23 -11.01
CA LYS A 300 -4.32 -33.32 -11.59
C LYS A 300 -4.19 -33.06 -13.09
N LYS A 301 -3.05 -33.44 -13.67
CA LYS A 301 -2.74 -33.22 -15.09
C LYS A 301 -3.85 -33.72 -16.04
N GLU A 302 -4.51 -34.82 -15.66
CA GLU A 302 -5.62 -35.44 -16.41
C GLU A 302 -6.90 -34.59 -16.46
N ASP A 303 -7.21 -33.84 -15.39
CA ASP A 303 -8.39 -32.96 -15.32
C ASP A 303 -8.18 -31.68 -16.14
N LEU A 304 -6.93 -31.20 -16.20
CA LEU A 304 -6.50 -30.07 -17.04
C LEU A 304 -6.66 -30.36 -18.53
N ASP A 305 -6.40 -31.60 -18.94
CA ASP A 305 -6.51 -32.01 -20.33
C ASP A 305 -7.98 -32.23 -20.72
N LYS A 306 -8.81 -32.82 -19.84
CA LYS A 306 -10.28 -32.93 -20.05
C LYS A 306 -11.00 -31.58 -20.09
N GLU A 307 -10.66 -30.64 -19.18
CA GLU A 307 -11.25 -29.30 -19.22
C GLU A 307 -10.83 -28.50 -20.45
N ARG A 308 -9.59 -28.69 -20.96
CA ARG A 308 -9.16 -28.04 -22.21
C ARG A 308 -9.94 -28.51 -23.42
N GLU A 309 -10.32 -29.79 -23.45
CA GLU A 309 -11.17 -30.35 -24.51
C GLU A 309 -12.62 -29.86 -24.38
N LEU A 310 -13.17 -29.79 -23.16
CA LEU A 310 -14.50 -29.22 -22.89
C LEU A 310 -14.60 -27.70 -23.18
N ASP A 311 -13.56 -26.93 -22.85
CA ASP A 311 -13.47 -25.50 -23.18
C ASP A 311 -13.33 -25.29 -24.70
N LYS A 312 -12.67 -26.20 -25.43
CA LYS A 312 -12.63 -26.14 -26.91
C LYS A 312 -14.02 -26.36 -27.51
N GLU A 313 -14.81 -27.29 -26.98
CA GLU A 313 -16.19 -27.55 -27.44
C GLU A 313 -17.16 -26.42 -27.09
N LYS A 314 -17.10 -25.86 -25.87
CA LYS A 314 -17.99 -24.74 -25.46
C LYS A 314 -17.72 -23.44 -26.22
N ASN A 315 -16.47 -23.15 -26.56
CA ASN A 315 -16.12 -21.93 -27.31
C ASN A 315 -16.58 -21.96 -28.79
N LEU A 316 -17.06 -23.10 -29.31
CA LEU A 316 -17.68 -23.17 -30.63
C LEU A 316 -19.15 -22.73 -30.63
N ASN A 317 -19.84 -22.78 -29.50
CA ASN A 317 -21.30 -22.61 -29.44
C ASN A 317 -21.82 -21.42 -28.60
N GLU A 318 -20.99 -20.68 -27.85
CA GLU A 318 -21.45 -19.53 -27.04
C GLU A 318 -20.78 -18.20 -27.42
N THR A 319 -21.54 -17.29 -28.06
CA THR A 319 -21.21 -15.87 -28.30
C THR A 319 -21.44 -14.99 -27.06
N GLY A 320 -21.11 -15.48 -25.86
CA GLY A 320 -21.26 -14.77 -24.59
C GLY A 320 -19.93 -14.62 -23.83
N SER A 321 -19.33 -13.43 -23.88
CA SER A 321 -18.05 -13.11 -23.23
C SER A 321 -18.15 -13.13 -21.69
N GLN A 322 -17.93 -14.29 -21.06
CA GLN A 322 -17.70 -14.37 -19.61
C GLN A 322 -16.31 -13.83 -19.23
N LYS A 323 -16.27 -13.08 -18.10
CA LYS A 323 -15.09 -12.47 -17.49
C LYS A 323 -14.07 -13.54 -17.06
N LYS A 324 -12.89 -13.56 -17.69
CA LYS A 324 -11.72 -14.34 -17.26
C LYS A 324 -10.69 -13.36 -16.68
N VAL A 325 -10.70 -13.15 -15.36
CA VAL A 325 -9.76 -12.24 -14.67
C VAL A 325 -8.98 -13.04 -13.62
N GLY A 326 -8.11 -13.91 -14.10
CA GLY A 326 -7.14 -14.62 -13.26
C GLY A 326 -6.20 -15.45 -14.13
N LYS A 327 -4.89 -15.31 -13.93
CA LYS A 327 -3.88 -16.14 -14.60
C LYS A 327 -3.60 -17.38 -13.75
N THR A 328 -3.24 -18.48 -14.40
CA THR A 328 -2.57 -19.62 -13.76
C THR A 328 -1.30 -19.13 -13.05
N GLY A 329 -1.33 -18.99 -11.72
CA GLY A 329 -0.19 -18.55 -10.89
C GLY A 329 -0.46 -17.37 -9.94
N ASP A 330 -1.66 -16.78 -9.89
CA ASP A 330 -1.96 -15.64 -9.00
C ASP A 330 -1.83 -15.99 -7.51
N TRP A 331 -2.18 -17.21 -7.10
CA TRP A 331 -1.95 -17.69 -5.74
C TRP A 331 -0.46 -17.66 -5.36
N LEU A 332 0.43 -18.08 -6.26
CA LEU A 332 1.87 -18.12 -5.99
C LEU A 332 2.41 -16.70 -5.88
N LEU A 333 2.01 -15.82 -6.79
CA LEU A 333 2.38 -14.41 -6.73
C LEU A 333 1.92 -13.77 -5.42
N PHE A 334 0.69 -14.05 -4.95
CA PHE A 334 0.20 -13.54 -3.67
C PHE A 334 1.08 -14.02 -2.49
N PHE A 335 1.26 -15.32 -2.30
CA PHE A 335 1.99 -15.84 -1.14
C PHE A 335 3.48 -15.52 -1.16
N VAL A 336 4.11 -15.50 -2.34
CA VAL A 336 5.50 -15.05 -2.49
C VAL A 336 5.61 -13.56 -2.17
N SER A 337 4.70 -12.73 -2.67
CA SER A 337 4.70 -11.29 -2.37
C SER A 337 4.49 -11.03 -0.88
N VAL A 338 3.57 -11.76 -0.22
CA VAL A 338 3.35 -11.66 1.22
C VAL A 338 4.60 -12.09 2.00
N LEU A 339 5.26 -13.19 1.60
CA LEU A 339 6.48 -13.64 2.27
C LEU A 339 7.56 -12.56 2.21
N PHE A 340 7.83 -12.00 1.03
CA PHE A 340 8.82 -10.92 0.89
C PHE A 340 8.39 -9.64 1.60
N MET A 341 7.09 -9.29 1.59
CA MET A 341 6.55 -8.19 2.40
C MET A 341 6.89 -8.39 3.89
N CYS A 342 6.72 -9.59 4.44
CA CYS A 342 7.06 -9.90 5.83
C CYS A 342 8.58 -9.92 6.10
N LEU A 343 9.38 -10.34 5.12
CA LEU A 343 10.85 -10.37 5.24
C LEU A 343 11.47 -8.97 5.14
N PHE A 344 10.89 -8.06 4.35
CA PHE A 344 11.38 -6.68 4.21
C PHE A 344 10.93 -5.77 5.36
N ARG A 345 9.87 -6.12 6.10
CA ARG A 345 9.53 -5.48 7.37
C ARG A 345 8.79 -6.45 8.30
N ASN A 346 9.25 -6.52 9.54
CA ASN A 346 8.63 -7.33 10.60
C ASN A 346 7.13 -6.99 10.79
N GLN A 347 6.72 -5.73 10.55
CA GLN A 347 5.31 -5.34 10.64
C GLN A 347 4.42 -6.07 9.63
N GLY A 348 4.97 -6.54 8.51
CA GLY A 348 4.22 -7.24 7.46
C GLY A 348 3.50 -8.49 7.96
N ILE A 349 4.05 -9.21 8.94
CA ILE A 349 3.39 -10.41 9.48
C ILE A 349 2.09 -10.07 10.21
N TYR A 350 2.07 -9.00 11.00
CA TYR A 350 0.87 -8.59 11.74
C TYR A 350 -0.23 -8.15 10.78
N VAL A 351 0.14 -7.41 9.74
CA VAL A 351 -0.78 -7.02 8.66
C VAL A 351 -1.35 -8.24 7.95
N PHE A 352 -0.49 -9.22 7.62
CA PHE A 352 -0.93 -10.44 6.96
C PHE A 352 -1.85 -11.29 7.85
N LEU A 353 -1.52 -11.47 9.12
CA LEU A 353 -2.35 -12.23 10.07
C LEU A 353 -3.73 -11.57 10.26
N PHE A 354 -3.78 -10.24 10.36
CA PHE A 354 -5.03 -9.49 10.40
C PHE A 354 -5.87 -9.71 9.13
N PHE A 355 -5.25 -9.66 7.96
CA PHE A 355 -5.91 -9.97 6.70
C PHE A 355 -6.42 -11.42 6.64
N VAL A 356 -5.62 -12.40 7.06
CA VAL A 356 -6.01 -13.82 7.08
C VAL A 356 -7.21 -14.03 8.00
N LEU A 357 -7.23 -13.40 9.18
CA LEU A 357 -8.36 -13.43 10.10
C LEU A 357 -9.62 -12.89 9.41
N ALA A 358 -9.55 -11.70 8.83
CA ALA A 358 -10.68 -11.09 8.13
C ALA A 358 -11.15 -11.95 6.94
N ALA A 359 -10.21 -12.44 6.12
CA ALA A 359 -10.49 -13.34 5.01
C ALA A 359 -11.19 -14.62 5.51
N CYS A 360 -10.74 -15.22 6.61
CA CYS A 360 -11.36 -16.42 7.18
C CYS A 360 -12.78 -16.19 7.73
N LEU A 361 -13.06 -15.01 8.26
CA LEU A 361 -14.38 -14.65 8.78
C LEU A 361 -15.38 -14.29 7.68
N PHE A 362 -14.93 -13.59 6.63
CA PHE A 362 -15.82 -12.98 5.63
C PHE A 362 -15.86 -13.69 4.28
N LEU A 363 -14.87 -14.52 3.91
CA LEU A 363 -14.97 -15.40 2.74
C LEU A 363 -15.96 -16.54 3.03
N ARG A 364 -17.07 -16.59 2.29
CA ARG A 364 -18.14 -17.59 2.49
C ARG A 364 -17.68 -19.03 2.19
N LYS A 365 -18.25 -20.00 2.92
CA LYS A 365 -17.95 -21.45 2.92
C LYS A 365 -17.89 -22.16 1.54
N LYS A 366 -18.51 -21.63 0.48
CA LYS A 366 -18.53 -22.26 -0.85
C LYS A 366 -17.20 -22.17 -1.63
N VAL A 367 -16.16 -21.57 -1.05
CA VAL A 367 -14.80 -21.61 -1.59
C VAL A 367 -14.13 -22.92 -1.13
N TYR A 368 -14.11 -23.94 -1.99
CA TYR A 368 -13.40 -25.23 -1.82
C TYR A 368 -11.88 -25.08 -1.51
N CYS A 369 -11.38 -23.86 -1.37
CA CYS A 369 -9.98 -23.52 -1.10
C CYS A 369 -9.75 -22.78 0.24
N LYS A 370 -10.73 -22.65 1.15
CA LYS A 370 -10.48 -22.02 2.48
C LYS A 370 -9.37 -22.75 3.25
N ASN A 371 -9.41 -24.08 3.31
CA ASN A 371 -8.38 -24.87 3.97
C ASN A 371 -7.01 -24.70 3.29
N ARG A 372 -6.97 -24.61 1.95
CA ARG A 372 -5.73 -24.36 1.19
C ARG A 372 -5.17 -22.97 1.46
N PHE A 373 -6.02 -21.96 1.50
CA PHE A 373 -5.65 -20.60 1.90
C PHE A 373 -5.05 -20.57 3.30
N ILE A 374 -5.69 -21.23 4.26
CA ILE A 374 -5.18 -21.33 5.64
C ILE A 374 -3.84 -22.08 5.66
N MET A 375 -3.71 -23.24 5.01
CA MET A 375 -2.46 -23.99 4.96
C MET A 375 -1.32 -23.18 4.32
N ALA A 376 -1.57 -22.52 3.18
CA ALA A 376 -0.58 -21.67 2.53
C ALA A 376 -0.23 -20.44 3.39
N SER A 377 -1.19 -19.87 4.11
CA SER A 377 -0.94 -18.76 5.04
C SER A 377 -0.11 -19.20 6.26
N LEU A 378 -0.40 -20.38 6.82
CA LEU A 378 0.38 -20.99 7.89
C LEU A 378 1.80 -21.30 7.43
N LEU A 379 1.96 -21.79 6.19
CA LEU A 379 3.28 -22.02 5.60
C LEU A 379 4.08 -20.72 5.49
N VAL A 380 3.47 -19.63 5.01
CA VAL A 380 4.13 -18.32 4.95
C VAL A 380 4.53 -17.82 6.33
N ALA A 381 3.64 -17.94 7.32
CA ALA A 381 3.94 -17.56 8.70
C ALA A 381 5.08 -18.40 9.30
N ALA A 382 5.08 -19.72 9.05
CA ALA A 382 6.14 -20.62 9.50
C ALA A 382 7.48 -20.31 8.82
N LEU A 383 7.48 -20.08 7.50
CA LEU A 383 8.69 -19.70 6.75
C LEU A 383 9.25 -18.37 7.26
N TRP A 384 8.40 -17.36 7.45
CA TRP A 384 8.82 -16.09 8.03
C TRP A 384 9.39 -16.28 9.44
N TYR A 385 8.71 -17.02 10.31
CA TYR A 385 9.20 -17.29 11.67
C TYR A 385 10.58 -17.94 11.67
N VAL A 386 10.77 -18.97 10.83
CA VAL A 386 12.06 -19.69 10.68
C VAL A 386 13.16 -18.76 10.15
N LEU A 387 12.86 -17.97 9.11
CA LEU A 387 13.82 -17.07 8.44
C LEU A 387 14.16 -15.82 9.27
N SER A 388 13.25 -15.35 10.13
CA SER A 388 13.43 -14.14 10.94
C SER A 388 13.85 -14.42 12.38
N GLY A 389 13.74 -15.67 12.87
CA GLY A 389 14.03 -16.05 14.26
C GLY A 389 15.10 -17.14 14.40
N PRO A 390 14.74 -18.44 14.33
CA PRO A 390 15.66 -19.56 14.57
C PRO A 390 16.90 -19.58 13.68
N ILE A 391 16.77 -19.36 12.37
CA ILE A 391 17.92 -19.38 11.46
C ILE A 391 18.92 -18.26 11.83
N PRO A 392 18.52 -16.98 11.90
CA PRO A 392 19.45 -15.93 12.33
C PRO A 392 20.07 -16.18 13.70
N THR A 393 19.28 -16.65 14.67
CA THR A 393 19.76 -16.94 16.03
C THR A 393 20.85 -18.02 16.00
N ALA A 394 20.70 -19.06 15.18
CA ALA A 394 21.71 -20.10 15.00
C ALA A 394 23.02 -19.57 14.39
N PHE A 395 22.96 -18.47 13.64
CA PHE A 395 24.14 -17.75 13.12
C PHE A 395 24.65 -16.64 14.07
N GLY A 396 24.16 -16.60 15.31
CA GLY A 396 24.59 -15.61 16.32
C GLY A 396 24.01 -14.20 16.12
N VAL A 397 22.93 -14.06 15.36
CA VAL A 397 22.23 -12.77 15.19
C VAL A 397 21.44 -12.43 16.44
N GLY A 398 21.71 -11.27 17.04
CA GLY A 398 20.99 -10.76 18.21
C GLY A 398 19.54 -10.40 17.90
N LYS A 399 18.66 -10.49 18.89
CA LYS A 399 17.29 -9.99 18.76
C LYS A 399 17.27 -8.46 18.81
N GLY A 400 16.36 -7.85 18.06
CA GLY A 400 16.03 -6.43 18.21
C GLY A 400 15.49 -6.12 19.61
N ASP A 401 15.63 -4.87 20.01
CA ASP A 401 15.18 -4.39 21.32
C ASP A 401 13.65 -4.36 21.43
N ALA A 402 13.11 -4.81 22.56
CA ALA A 402 11.68 -4.84 22.82
C ALA A 402 11.05 -3.44 22.92
N ARG A 403 11.84 -2.40 23.27
CA ARG A 403 11.35 -1.02 23.36
C ARG A 403 10.74 -0.49 22.06
N GLU A 404 11.15 -1.01 20.91
CA GLU A 404 10.59 -0.62 19.60
C GLU A 404 9.08 -0.94 19.46
N MET A 405 8.54 -1.83 20.30
CA MET A 405 7.10 -2.14 20.34
C MET A 405 6.32 -1.30 21.37
N LEU A 406 7.01 -0.51 22.20
CA LEU A 406 6.46 0.15 23.38
C LEU A 406 6.30 1.66 23.21
N CYS A 407 6.37 2.18 21.97
CA CYS A 407 6.27 3.61 21.66
C CYS A 407 5.05 4.26 22.33
N VAL A 408 3.88 3.62 22.27
CA VAL A 408 2.65 4.17 22.84
C VAL A 408 2.71 4.26 24.38
N PRO A 409 3.00 3.18 25.13
CA PRO A 409 3.19 3.26 26.58
C PRO A 409 4.24 4.27 27.02
N MET A 410 5.41 4.28 26.38
CA MET A 410 6.50 5.21 26.73
C MET A 410 6.04 6.66 26.56
N GLN A 411 5.40 6.97 25.43
CA GLN A 411 4.92 8.31 25.13
C GLN A 411 3.82 8.77 26.09
N GLN A 412 2.93 7.87 26.50
CA GLN A 412 1.86 8.16 27.45
C GLN A 412 2.39 8.44 28.86
N LEU A 413 3.33 7.62 29.35
CA LEU A 413 3.97 7.82 30.65
C LEU A 413 4.80 9.11 30.66
N ALA A 414 5.59 9.35 29.61
CA ALA A 414 6.37 10.58 29.49
C ALA A 414 5.47 11.83 29.45
N ARG A 415 4.30 11.77 28.78
CA ARG A 415 3.34 12.88 28.83
C ARG A 415 2.80 13.13 30.23
N MET A 416 2.43 12.08 30.97
CA MET A 416 1.97 12.22 32.35
C MET A 416 3.04 12.86 33.22
N TYR A 417 4.29 12.43 33.07
CA TYR A 417 5.43 12.94 33.81
C TYR A 417 5.75 14.41 33.46
N HIS A 418 5.75 14.76 32.17
CA HIS A 418 6.18 16.08 31.71
C HIS A 418 5.09 17.16 31.82
N GLU A 419 3.84 16.84 31.46
CA GLU A 419 2.78 17.86 31.35
C GLU A 419 1.84 17.93 32.55
N VAL A 420 1.74 16.86 33.33
CA VAL A 420 0.77 16.73 34.43
C VAL A 420 1.39 15.98 35.63
N PRO A 421 2.63 16.31 36.05
CA PRO A 421 3.35 15.58 37.09
C PRO A 421 2.60 15.54 38.42
N GLU A 422 1.79 16.54 38.72
CA GLU A 422 1.01 16.64 39.96
C GLU A 422 -0.07 15.56 40.10
N LYS A 423 -0.40 14.84 39.02
CA LYS A 423 -1.37 13.73 39.02
C LYS A 423 -0.74 12.37 39.30
N LEU A 424 0.59 12.29 39.30
CA LEU A 424 1.35 11.09 39.62
C LEU A 424 1.62 11.03 41.12
N THR A 425 1.52 9.83 41.69
CA THR A 425 2.00 9.60 43.05
C THR A 425 3.55 9.65 43.08
N PRO A 426 4.17 9.94 44.24
CA PRO A 426 5.64 9.94 44.35
C PRO A 426 6.27 8.61 43.89
N GLU A 427 5.65 7.48 44.24
CA GLU A 427 6.10 6.12 43.87
C GLU A 427 6.03 5.87 42.36
N GLU A 428 4.96 6.33 41.69
CA GLU A 428 4.83 6.22 40.25
C GLU A 428 5.84 7.08 39.52
N LYS A 429 6.08 8.29 40.03
CA LYS A 429 7.07 9.22 39.47
C LYS A 429 8.48 8.63 39.54
N GLU A 430 8.87 8.15 40.71
CA GLU A 430 10.17 7.49 40.91
C GLU A 430 10.30 6.27 39.99
N TYR A 431 9.25 5.45 39.87
CA TYR A 431 9.29 4.30 38.95
C TYR A 431 9.46 4.73 37.48
N ILE A 432 8.79 5.79 37.03
CA ILE A 432 8.97 6.32 35.66
C ILE A 432 10.40 6.81 35.44
N GLU A 433 11.02 7.48 36.42
CA GLU A 433 12.42 7.93 36.35
C GLU A 433 13.42 6.75 36.32
N THR A 434 13.09 5.61 36.93
CA THR A 434 13.90 4.38 36.77
C THR A 434 13.75 3.74 35.39
N LEU A 435 12.58 3.87 34.78
CA LEU A 435 12.23 3.26 33.51
C LEU A 435 12.75 4.07 32.31
N ILE A 436 12.78 5.41 32.45
CA ILE A 436 13.13 6.36 31.40
C ILE A 436 14.05 7.40 31.99
N ASP A 437 15.21 7.60 31.36
CA ASP A 437 16.19 8.58 31.79
C ASP A 437 15.56 9.97 32.03
N PRO A 438 15.86 10.63 33.16
CA PRO A 438 15.35 11.98 33.42
C PRO A 438 15.69 12.99 32.32
N GLN A 439 16.85 12.83 31.66
CA GLN A 439 17.20 13.64 30.49
C GLN A 439 16.24 13.38 29.32
N ALA A 440 15.96 12.12 28.98
CA ALA A 440 15.03 11.76 27.91
C ALA A 440 13.59 12.21 28.21
N LEU A 441 13.18 12.16 29.49
CA LEU A 441 11.90 12.72 29.95
C LEU A 441 11.84 14.24 29.78
N SER A 442 12.96 14.96 30.00
CA SER A 442 13.03 16.41 29.79
C SER A 442 13.03 16.81 28.31
N GLU A 443 13.54 15.94 27.43
CA GLU A 443 13.53 16.10 25.97
C GLU A 443 12.23 15.61 25.32
N TYR A 444 11.19 15.34 26.12
CA TYR A 444 9.89 14.86 25.64
C TYR A 444 9.29 15.79 24.59
N VAL A 445 8.82 15.21 23.48
CA VAL A 445 8.06 15.93 22.44
C VAL A 445 6.77 15.19 22.15
N ARG A 446 5.64 15.92 22.10
CA ARG A 446 4.29 15.35 21.94
C ARG A 446 4.09 14.42 20.73
N VAL A 447 4.80 14.67 19.63
CA VAL A 447 4.59 14.04 18.31
C VAL A 447 5.66 13.03 17.91
N ASN A 448 6.69 12.83 18.74
CA ASN A 448 7.81 11.94 18.44
C ASN A 448 8.21 11.17 19.71
N ALA A 449 8.16 9.84 19.64
CA ALA A 449 8.55 8.96 20.75
C ALA A 449 10.06 8.69 20.80
N ASP A 450 10.83 9.03 19.76
CA ASP A 450 12.26 8.70 19.70
C ASP A 450 13.10 9.26 20.86
N PRO A 451 12.92 10.51 21.35
CA PRO A 451 13.68 11.01 22.51
C PRO A 451 13.49 10.12 23.74
N VAL A 452 12.23 9.82 24.06
CA VAL A 452 11.85 9.00 25.23
C VAL A 452 12.29 7.54 25.06
N LYS A 453 12.15 7.00 23.84
CA LYS A 453 12.54 5.64 23.50
C LYS A 453 14.04 5.42 23.64
N ASN A 454 14.85 6.40 23.26
CA ASN A 454 16.31 6.28 23.30
C ASN A 454 16.84 6.15 24.74
N GLY A 455 16.24 6.83 25.71
CA GLY A 455 16.55 6.73 27.14
C GLY A 455 15.69 5.72 27.91
N PHE A 456 15.02 4.78 27.22
CA PHE A 456 14.22 3.74 27.88
C PHE A 456 15.09 2.55 28.30
N HIS A 457 14.98 2.18 29.58
CA HIS A 457 15.67 1.05 30.19
C HIS A 457 14.87 -0.25 30.03
N THR A 458 15.14 -0.96 28.93
CA THR A 458 14.46 -2.23 28.61
C THR A 458 14.66 -3.29 29.70
N GLU A 459 15.83 -3.33 30.32
CA GLU A 459 16.18 -4.22 31.42
C GLU A 459 15.31 -4.02 32.67
N VAL A 460 14.97 -2.77 33.02
CA VAL A 460 14.08 -2.46 34.15
C VAL A 460 12.67 -2.98 33.88
N MET A 461 12.18 -2.80 32.65
CA MET A 461 10.90 -3.35 32.22
C MET A 461 10.92 -4.89 32.19
N GLN A 462 12.01 -5.51 31.72
CA GLN A 462 12.11 -6.97 31.63
C GLN A 462 12.21 -7.63 33.01
N ALA A 463 12.83 -6.96 33.98
CA ALA A 463 12.95 -7.44 35.35
C ALA A 463 11.56 -7.59 36.02
N ASP A 464 10.62 -6.69 35.72
CA ASP A 464 9.25 -6.76 36.24
C ASP A 464 8.21 -6.22 35.24
N ILE A 465 7.89 -7.04 34.24
CA ILE A 465 6.86 -6.75 33.24
C ILE A 465 5.49 -6.53 33.91
N GLY A 466 5.23 -7.24 35.02
CA GLY A 466 3.97 -7.15 35.76
C GLY A 466 3.77 -5.77 36.37
N ARG A 467 4.79 -5.22 37.04
CA ARG A 467 4.80 -3.86 37.58
C ARG A 467 4.67 -2.82 36.47
N PHE A 468 5.39 -2.98 35.36
CA PHE A 468 5.30 -2.06 34.22
C PHE A 468 3.87 -1.97 33.69
N VAL A 469 3.27 -3.11 33.33
CA VAL A 469 1.91 -3.16 32.77
C VAL A 469 0.88 -2.65 33.77
N ARG A 470 1.01 -3.01 35.05
CA ARG A 470 0.10 -2.55 36.11
C ARG A 470 0.17 -1.04 36.28
N THR A 471 1.36 -0.48 36.43
CA THR A 471 1.57 0.97 36.63
C THR A 471 1.04 1.76 35.44
N TRP A 472 1.40 1.34 34.21
CA TRP A 472 0.89 1.97 32.99
C TRP A 472 -0.64 1.91 32.89
N ALA A 473 -1.26 0.77 33.22
CA ALA A 473 -2.70 0.60 33.13
C ALA A 473 -3.45 1.37 34.23
N GLU A 474 -2.92 1.44 35.46
CA GLU A 474 -3.53 2.15 36.58
C GLU A 474 -3.52 3.67 36.37
N ILE A 475 -2.39 4.22 35.92
CA ILE A 475 -2.29 5.64 35.52
C ILE A 475 -3.26 5.91 34.36
N GLY A 476 -3.28 5.04 33.35
CA GLY A 476 -4.16 5.19 32.18
C GLY A 476 -5.64 5.15 32.51
N LYS A 477 -6.05 4.28 33.46
CA LYS A 477 -7.43 4.19 33.94
C LYS A 477 -7.86 5.45 34.69
N ARG A 478 -6.95 6.08 35.45
CA ARG A 478 -7.20 7.36 36.13
C ARG A 478 -7.23 8.55 35.15
N HIS A 479 -6.51 8.45 34.03
CA HIS A 479 -6.32 9.55 33.08
C HIS A 479 -6.56 9.18 31.60
N PRO A 480 -7.73 8.62 31.25
CA PRO A 480 -7.98 8.09 29.89
C PRO A 480 -7.93 9.17 28.81
N GLY A 481 -8.32 10.41 29.13
CA GLY A 481 -8.28 11.54 28.20
C GLY A 481 -6.85 11.90 27.77
N ILE A 482 -5.89 11.90 28.71
CA ILE A 482 -4.49 12.21 28.43
C ILE A 482 -3.85 11.09 27.61
N TYR A 483 -4.17 9.83 27.93
CA TYR A 483 -3.69 8.67 27.18
C TYR A 483 -4.20 8.64 25.75
N LEU A 484 -5.49 8.95 25.55
CA LEU A 484 -6.10 9.04 24.23
C LEU A 484 -5.51 10.21 23.43
N ASP A 485 -5.35 11.38 24.04
CA ASP A 485 -4.75 12.55 23.40
C ASP A 485 -3.28 12.26 23.01
N SER A 486 -2.52 11.62 23.90
CA SER A 486 -1.13 11.22 23.62
C SER A 486 -1.04 10.25 22.44
N PHE A 487 -1.95 9.28 22.38
CA PHE A 487 -1.99 8.33 21.30
C PHE A 487 -2.31 9.01 19.96
N LEU A 488 -3.38 9.78 19.89
CA LEU A 488 -3.84 10.42 18.65
C LEU A 488 -2.87 11.52 18.16
N MET A 489 -2.28 12.29 19.08
CA MET A 489 -1.29 13.32 18.75
C MET A 489 -0.03 12.74 18.08
N GLY A 490 0.33 11.49 18.38
CA GLY A 490 1.46 10.81 17.74
C GLY A 490 1.20 10.34 16.31
N ASN A 491 -0.05 10.30 15.84
CA ASN A 491 -0.40 9.65 14.56
C ASN A 491 -1.42 10.39 13.68
N TRP A 492 -1.94 11.54 14.10
CA TRP A 492 -3.01 12.25 13.38
C TRP A 492 -2.70 12.60 11.93
N GLY A 493 -1.42 12.80 11.59
CA GLY A 493 -0.99 13.01 10.21
C GLY A 493 -1.35 11.87 9.25
N TYR A 494 -1.56 10.64 9.74
CA TYR A 494 -2.00 9.51 8.91
C TYR A 494 -3.48 9.49 8.57
N TRP A 495 -4.25 10.43 9.11
CA TRP A 495 -5.69 10.41 8.92
C TRP A 495 -6.36 11.79 8.85
N TYR A 496 -5.60 12.87 9.01
CA TYR A 496 -6.06 14.24 8.81
C TYR A 496 -5.46 14.86 7.52
N MET A 497 -6.33 15.42 6.66
CA MET A 497 -5.95 15.96 5.35
C MET A 497 -5.61 17.48 5.34
N GLY A 498 -5.45 18.10 6.50
CA GLY A 498 -4.99 19.50 6.59
C GLY A 498 -3.50 19.60 6.95
N ASP A 499 -3.12 20.77 7.45
CA ASP A 499 -1.73 21.03 7.88
C ASP A 499 -1.33 20.08 8.99
N SER A 500 -0.27 19.30 8.79
CA SER A 500 0.35 18.48 9.83
C SER A 500 1.77 18.93 10.10
N GLN A 501 2.16 19.22 11.34
CA GLN A 501 3.53 19.67 11.63
C GLN A 501 4.55 18.60 11.22
N TYR A 502 5.28 18.86 10.14
CA TYR A 502 6.16 17.91 9.44
C TYR A 502 7.54 17.85 10.09
N TRP A 503 7.61 17.38 11.33
CA TRP A 503 8.82 17.50 12.15
C TRP A 503 10.04 16.71 11.65
N ILE A 504 9.86 15.77 10.71
CA ILE A 504 10.98 15.08 10.07
C ILE A 504 10.73 15.09 8.56
N SER A 505 11.51 15.94 7.87
CA SER A 505 11.68 16.06 6.42
C SER A 505 11.04 14.91 5.63
N TYR A 506 10.00 15.22 4.85
CA TYR A 506 9.15 14.27 4.10
C TYR A 506 9.94 13.16 3.39
N ILE A 507 11.13 13.52 2.92
CA ILE A 507 12.12 12.61 2.38
C ILE A 507 13.47 13.00 2.98
N LEU A 508 14.29 12.01 3.29
CA LEU A 508 15.70 12.20 3.59
C LEU A 508 16.46 12.61 2.32
N TYR A 509 16.01 13.64 1.60
CA TYR A 509 16.48 13.99 0.26
C TYR A 509 17.97 14.33 0.26
N ASP A 510 18.40 15.06 1.28
CA ASP A 510 19.81 15.41 1.49
C ASP A 510 20.63 14.23 2.02
N GLY A 511 19.97 13.13 2.39
CA GLY A 511 20.59 11.90 2.85
C GLY A 511 21.44 12.07 4.11
N ALA A 512 22.11 11.00 4.48
CA ALA A 512 23.11 10.97 5.53
C ALA A 512 24.51 11.39 5.01
N TYR A 513 24.59 12.03 3.84
CA TYR A 513 25.86 12.36 3.17
C TYR A 513 26.69 13.39 3.93
N LEU A 514 26.01 14.32 4.60
CA LEU A 514 26.59 15.50 5.24
C LEU A 514 27.08 15.22 6.67
N GLU A 515 26.72 14.07 7.22
CA GLU A 515 27.02 13.66 8.59
C GLU A 515 28.17 12.64 8.58
N GLY A 516 29.38 13.04 8.96
CA GLY A 516 30.58 12.19 8.88
C GLY A 516 30.47 10.89 9.69
N ASN A 517 29.73 10.91 10.80
CA ASN A 517 29.38 9.74 11.62
C ASN A 517 28.43 8.77 10.91
N LEU A 518 27.54 9.27 10.03
CA LEU A 518 26.62 8.43 9.27
C LEU A 518 27.20 8.02 7.90
N ASN A 519 28.00 8.87 7.25
CA ASN A 519 28.63 8.60 5.95
C ASN A 519 29.91 7.74 6.07
N ILE A 520 29.76 6.56 6.67
CA ILE A 520 30.85 5.61 6.98
C ILE A 520 31.65 5.10 5.76
N LEU A 521 31.13 5.26 4.54
CA LEU A 521 31.76 4.81 3.30
C LEU A 521 32.25 5.98 2.43
N HIS A 522 32.21 7.22 2.94
CA HIS A 522 32.63 8.44 2.24
C HIS A 522 31.99 8.60 0.85
N ILE A 523 30.70 8.26 0.75
CA ILE A 523 29.89 8.36 -0.46
C ILE A 523 29.48 9.83 -0.61
N THR A 524 29.68 10.44 -1.77
CA THR A 524 29.30 11.84 -2.02
C THR A 524 28.18 11.93 -3.04
N ARG A 525 27.24 12.85 -2.84
CA ARG A 525 26.21 13.13 -3.85
C ARG A 525 26.82 13.99 -4.96
N ASN A 526 26.73 13.51 -6.20
CA ASN A 526 27.20 14.21 -7.40
C ASN A 526 26.09 14.21 -8.44
N SER A 527 25.22 15.22 -8.38
CA SER A 527 24.09 15.33 -9.30
C SER A 527 24.59 15.61 -10.72
N HIS A 528 24.18 14.77 -11.67
CA HIS A 528 24.39 14.99 -13.10
C HIS A 528 23.22 15.73 -13.76
N PHE A 529 22.20 16.11 -12.98
CA PHE A 529 21.07 16.93 -13.44
C PHE A 529 20.62 17.87 -12.31
N GLN A 530 21.40 18.94 -12.09
CA GLN A 530 21.24 19.83 -10.94
C GLN A 530 19.85 20.50 -10.87
N ALA A 531 19.34 21.05 -11.98
CA ALA A 531 18.03 21.73 -11.99
C ALA A 531 16.87 20.81 -11.55
N LEU A 532 16.87 19.55 -12.00
CA LEU A 532 15.89 18.57 -11.53
C LEU A 532 16.13 18.19 -10.07
N SER A 533 17.40 18.13 -9.64
CA SER A 533 17.76 17.84 -8.24
C SER A 533 17.25 18.92 -7.29
N ASP A 534 17.38 20.19 -7.66
CA ASP A 534 16.92 21.33 -6.86
C ASP A 534 15.39 21.36 -6.81
N TRP A 535 14.72 21.13 -7.95
CA TRP A 535 13.27 21.01 -8.00
C TRP A 535 12.76 19.85 -7.14
N LEU A 536 13.37 18.66 -7.23
CA LEU A 536 12.97 17.51 -6.41
C LEU A 536 13.24 17.78 -4.92
N ARG A 537 14.34 18.43 -4.58
CA ARG A 537 14.63 18.85 -3.20
C ARG A 537 13.54 19.77 -2.68
N GLU A 538 13.19 20.80 -3.44
CA GLU A 538 12.15 21.77 -3.08
C GLU A 538 10.78 21.10 -3.00
N ALA A 539 10.40 20.33 -4.01
CA ALA A 539 9.14 19.58 -4.07
C ALA A 539 8.94 18.60 -2.90
N THR A 540 10.05 18.11 -2.33
CA THR A 540 10.01 17.13 -1.25
C THR A 540 10.22 17.74 0.13
N LEU A 541 10.98 18.83 0.26
CA LEU A 541 11.21 19.50 1.55
C LEU A 541 10.23 20.65 1.81
N THR A 542 9.70 21.27 0.77
CA THR A 542 8.78 22.40 0.88
C THR A 542 7.36 22.00 0.50
N PRO A 543 6.35 22.53 1.19
CA PRO A 543 4.96 22.28 0.87
C PRO A 543 4.47 23.11 -0.33
N ALA A 544 5.28 23.37 -1.36
CA ALA A 544 4.87 24.20 -2.50
C ALA A 544 3.55 23.69 -3.14
N PHE A 545 3.34 22.37 -3.16
CA PHE A 545 2.11 21.73 -3.65
C PHE A 545 0.86 21.95 -2.77
N GLN A 546 1.02 22.37 -1.51
CA GLN A 546 -0.13 22.68 -0.64
C GLN A 546 -0.92 23.88 -1.15
N SER A 547 -0.28 24.78 -1.90
CA SER A 547 -0.97 25.93 -2.53
C SER A 547 -1.93 25.52 -3.65
N VAL A 548 -1.78 24.32 -4.21
CA VAL A 548 -2.62 23.81 -5.31
C VAL A 548 -3.65 22.83 -4.73
N PRO A 549 -4.95 23.15 -4.70
CA PRO A 549 -5.96 22.37 -3.96
C PRO A 549 -5.97 20.87 -4.28
N VAL A 550 -5.91 20.50 -5.55
CA VAL A 550 -5.93 19.07 -5.95
C VAL A 550 -4.64 18.34 -5.56
N LEU A 551 -3.48 18.97 -5.73
CA LEU A 551 -2.20 18.36 -5.38
C LEU A 551 -2.03 18.27 -3.86
N SER A 552 -2.52 19.26 -3.11
CA SER A 552 -2.53 19.27 -1.65
C SER A 552 -3.23 18.04 -1.07
N VAL A 553 -4.31 17.57 -1.72
CA VAL A 553 -5.03 16.36 -1.31
C VAL A 553 -4.31 15.11 -1.81
N LEU A 554 -3.97 15.02 -3.10
CA LEU A 554 -3.39 13.80 -3.68
C LEU A 554 -2.03 13.43 -3.09
N LEU A 555 -1.24 14.44 -2.70
CA LEU A 555 0.07 14.26 -2.10
C LEU A 555 0.01 14.23 -0.56
N ASN A 556 -1.16 14.40 0.04
CA ASN A 556 -1.32 14.26 1.49
C ASN A 556 -1.14 12.79 1.91
N GLN A 557 -0.33 12.54 2.93
CA GLN A 557 -0.10 11.20 3.47
C GLN A 557 -1.38 10.53 4.04
N ALA A 558 -2.39 11.31 4.42
CA ALA A 558 -3.68 10.81 4.88
C ALA A 558 -4.63 10.42 3.73
N PHE A 559 -4.37 10.86 2.49
CA PHE A 559 -5.26 10.61 1.36
C PHE A 559 -5.57 9.12 1.12
N PRO A 560 -4.60 8.18 1.19
CA PRO A 560 -4.89 6.76 1.05
C PRO A 560 -5.89 6.24 2.08
N PHE A 561 -5.88 6.76 3.31
CA PHE A 561 -6.81 6.37 4.37
C PHE A 561 -8.25 6.82 4.03
N TRP A 562 -8.41 8.07 3.59
CA TRP A 562 -9.71 8.60 3.17
C TRP A 562 -10.27 7.87 1.95
N LEU A 563 -9.40 7.58 0.97
CA LEU A 563 -9.76 6.82 -0.21
C LEU A 563 -10.18 5.38 0.14
N MET A 564 -9.51 4.75 1.11
CA MET A 564 -9.87 3.43 1.62
C MET A 564 -11.26 3.43 2.29
N LEU A 565 -11.55 4.41 3.16
CA LEU A 565 -12.87 4.54 3.80
C LEU A 565 -13.97 4.73 2.74
N PHE A 566 -13.72 5.60 1.77
CA PHE A 566 -14.65 5.84 0.68
C PHE A 566 -14.87 4.57 -0.16
N ALA A 567 -13.80 3.86 -0.55
CA ALA A 567 -13.90 2.61 -1.31
C ALA A 567 -14.72 1.55 -0.55
N ALA A 568 -14.51 1.42 0.76
CA ALA A 568 -15.27 0.49 1.60
C ALA A 568 -16.77 0.86 1.65
N GLY A 569 -17.09 2.13 1.91
CA GLY A 569 -18.48 2.60 1.92
C GLY A 569 -19.15 2.44 0.56
N PHE A 570 -18.44 2.76 -0.52
CA PHE A 570 -18.93 2.58 -1.90
C PHE A 570 -19.21 1.11 -2.21
N ALA A 571 -18.35 0.19 -1.78
CA ALA A 571 -18.56 -1.26 -1.93
C ALA A 571 -19.81 -1.75 -1.17
N VAL A 572 -20.05 -1.24 0.04
CA VAL A 572 -21.28 -1.53 0.82
C VAL A 572 -22.51 -1.04 0.06
N TRP A 573 -22.49 0.20 -0.44
CA TRP A 573 -23.59 0.76 -1.20
C TRP A 573 -23.90 -0.06 -2.46
N LYS A 574 -22.87 -0.49 -3.18
CA LYS A 574 -22.98 -1.30 -4.41
C LYS A 574 -23.24 -2.79 -4.19
N HIS A 575 -23.55 -3.23 -2.96
CA HIS A 575 -23.78 -4.64 -2.63
C HIS A 575 -22.59 -5.58 -2.89
N ARG A 576 -21.38 -5.03 -2.98
CA ARG A 576 -20.15 -5.80 -3.18
C ARG A 576 -19.24 -5.68 -1.96
N ALA A 577 -19.81 -5.79 -0.77
CA ALA A 577 -19.09 -5.71 0.51
C ALA A 577 -17.95 -6.75 0.63
N TYR A 578 -17.96 -7.81 -0.18
CA TYR A 578 -16.83 -8.74 -0.28
C TYR A 578 -15.54 -8.06 -0.78
N GLU A 579 -15.64 -6.99 -1.57
CA GLU A 579 -14.50 -6.17 -2.04
C GLU A 579 -13.83 -5.36 -0.90
N ILE A 580 -14.38 -5.40 0.32
CA ILE A 580 -13.75 -4.85 1.53
C ILE A 580 -12.61 -5.76 2.03
N ILE A 581 -12.65 -7.07 1.71
CA ILE A 581 -11.66 -8.04 2.22
C ILE A 581 -10.22 -7.64 1.85
N PRO A 582 -9.88 -7.27 0.60
CA PRO A 582 -8.54 -6.79 0.25
C PRO A 582 -8.16 -5.49 0.97
N LEU A 583 -9.13 -4.61 1.25
CA LEU A 583 -8.90 -3.37 2.00
C LEU A 583 -8.45 -3.64 3.45
N MET A 584 -8.63 -4.86 3.97
CA MET A 584 -8.12 -5.26 5.29
C MET A 584 -6.58 -5.31 5.34
N LEU A 585 -5.89 -5.51 4.20
CA LEU A 585 -4.43 -5.32 4.14
C LEU A 585 -4.05 -3.86 4.38
N LEU A 586 -4.77 -2.93 3.75
CA LEU A 586 -4.56 -1.49 3.91
C LEU A 586 -4.89 -1.04 5.34
N LEU A 587 -6.03 -1.50 5.88
CA LEU A 587 -6.44 -1.18 7.25
C LEU A 587 -5.45 -1.75 8.29
N GLY A 588 -4.97 -2.97 8.09
CA GLY A 588 -3.95 -3.57 8.95
C GLY A 588 -2.64 -2.77 8.91
N CYS A 589 -2.18 -2.40 7.70
CA CYS A 589 -0.99 -1.57 7.53
C CYS A 589 -1.16 -0.21 8.20
N TRP A 590 -2.26 0.50 7.95
CA TRP A 590 -2.59 1.76 8.62
C TRP A 590 -2.63 1.61 10.15
N GLY A 591 -3.21 0.54 10.67
CA GLY A 591 -3.23 0.23 12.10
C GLY A 591 -1.83 0.11 12.71
N THR A 592 -0.87 -0.50 11.99
CA THR A 592 0.53 -0.53 12.44
C THR A 592 1.21 0.84 12.42
N LEU A 593 0.78 1.77 11.56
CA LEU A 593 1.30 3.14 11.54
C LEU A 593 0.93 3.93 12.79
N LEU A 594 -0.26 3.67 13.34
CA LEU A 594 -0.73 4.34 14.56
C LEU A 594 0.10 3.99 15.80
N LEU A 595 0.81 2.87 15.75
CA LEU A 595 1.69 2.37 16.82
C LEU A 595 3.15 2.78 16.62
N GLY A 596 3.45 3.48 15.52
CA GLY A 596 4.80 3.91 15.18
C GLY A 596 5.32 5.01 16.11
N PRO A 597 6.65 5.24 16.12
CA PRO A 597 7.26 6.26 16.97
C PRO A 597 6.99 7.69 16.51
N VAL A 598 6.74 7.89 15.20
CA VAL A 598 6.58 9.20 14.59
C VAL A 598 5.81 9.09 13.28
N VAL A 599 5.07 10.15 12.92
CA VAL A 599 4.49 10.30 11.60
C VAL A 599 5.59 10.60 10.57
N SER A 600 5.76 9.69 9.62
CA SER A 600 6.65 9.85 8.48
C SER A 600 6.01 9.31 7.20
N LEU A 601 6.21 10.06 6.10
CA LEU A 601 5.73 9.70 4.77
C LEU A 601 6.29 8.35 4.30
N ARG A 602 7.53 8.02 4.68
CA ARG A 602 8.18 6.75 4.31
C ARG A 602 7.38 5.53 4.79
N TYR A 603 6.75 5.62 5.97
CA TYR A 603 5.95 4.53 6.51
C TYR A 603 4.59 4.40 5.81
N ALA A 604 4.05 5.50 5.28
CA ALA A 604 2.79 5.50 4.52
C ALA A 604 2.94 5.04 3.06
N LEU A 605 4.18 4.90 2.54
CA LEU A 605 4.45 4.48 1.16
C LEU A 605 3.65 3.25 0.69
N PRO A 606 3.52 2.15 1.47
CA PRO A 606 2.72 1.01 1.07
C PRO A 606 1.26 1.38 0.77
N LEU A 607 0.67 2.28 1.55
CA LEU A 607 -0.70 2.77 1.33
C LEU A 607 -0.77 3.67 0.09
N ILE A 608 0.22 4.56 -0.08
CA ILE A 608 0.30 5.49 -1.22
C ILE A 608 0.44 4.72 -2.54
N TYR A 609 1.28 3.69 -2.59
CA TYR A 609 1.43 2.85 -3.78
C TYR A 609 0.11 2.17 -4.22
N CYS A 610 -0.80 1.90 -3.28
CA CYS A 610 -2.09 1.28 -3.54
C CYS A 610 -3.18 2.25 -4.00
N VAL A 611 -2.95 3.57 -3.98
CA VAL A 611 -3.93 4.59 -4.40
C VAL A 611 -4.52 4.32 -5.79
N PRO A 612 -3.72 4.07 -6.84
CA PRO A 612 -4.28 3.80 -8.16
C PRO A 612 -5.16 2.56 -8.23
N ARG A 613 -4.80 1.51 -7.45
CA ARG A 613 -5.60 0.29 -7.39
C ARG A 613 -6.93 0.51 -6.64
N MET A 614 -6.94 1.32 -5.58
CA MET A 614 -8.19 1.70 -4.90
C MET A 614 -9.13 2.50 -5.81
N LEU A 615 -8.58 3.43 -6.62
CA LEU A 615 -9.36 4.16 -7.63
C LEU A 615 -9.95 3.21 -8.68
N GLU A 616 -9.18 2.22 -9.13
CA GLU A 616 -9.67 1.17 -10.03
C GLU A 616 -10.81 0.36 -9.42
N MET A 617 -10.73 -0.01 -8.15
CA MET A 617 -11.83 -0.69 -7.45
C MET A 617 -13.10 0.15 -7.47
N ILE A 618 -13.02 1.44 -7.10
CA ILE A 618 -14.16 2.36 -7.10
C ILE A 618 -14.80 2.47 -8.49
N VAL A 619 -14.00 2.62 -9.55
CA VAL A 619 -14.53 2.67 -10.92
C VAL A 619 -15.10 1.31 -11.35
N GLY A 620 -14.48 0.19 -10.96
CA GLY A 620 -15.02 -1.16 -11.21
C GLY A 620 -16.36 -1.45 -10.53
N LEU A 621 -16.64 -0.73 -9.43
CA LEU A 621 -17.91 -0.78 -8.70
C LEU A 621 -19.04 -0.02 -9.40
N THR A 622 -18.75 0.96 -10.28
CA THR A 622 -19.77 1.72 -11.03
C THR A 622 -20.27 0.99 -12.29
N GLY A 623 -19.45 0.10 -12.86
CA GLY A 623 -19.82 -0.66 -14.06
C GLY A 623 -20.95 -1.67 -13.82
N LYS A 624 -21.96 -1.68 -14.71
CA LYS A 624 -22.94 -2.78 -14.80
C LYS A 624 -22.19 -4.08 -15.09
N ARG A 625 -22.42 -5.11 -14.26
CA ARG A 625 -22.07 -6.49 -14.61
C ARG A 625 -23.19 -7.06 -15.45
#